data_AF-A0AAJ5ZAI2-F1
#
_entry.id   AF-A0AAJ5ZAI2-F1
#
_cell.length_a   1.000
_cell.length_b   1.000
_cell.length_c   1.000
_cell.angle_alpha   90.00
_cell.angle_beta   90.00
_cell.angle_gamma   90.00
#
_symmetry.space_group_name_H-M   'P 1'
#
loop_
_entity.id
_entity.type
_entity.pdbx_description
1 polymer ?
#
loop_
_entity_poly.entity_id
_entity_poly.type
_entity_poly.pdbx_seq_one_letter_code
_entity_poly.pdbx_strand_id
1 'polypeptide(L)'
;MDRLTPAEAFQVLRLVKAVADFPRTSFLLAFDPNYLTSVLDKNDIINSHEYINKIIQLRVPLPVISETGMNELADFELESLNQINLTQHFEQDQERLSWIYHMYFKHLIKNPRELKRCFNHLRFILEQIEGQVCFADLFSLSIIATKANSIYEHIKCTPEAYIGKRFENDGLMIEKASDVVKKFEGDRNNLLGSFNSSDRALISGLISDIFPLLNSNGYSHYSVSDGDAAGRVSSPQRLYVAFHYKTPIGHISDKNILEFINGEVDRISFINELLKENADEPSFRTYFWLFQRLTAIGHSDLLLSFAGRSSWPLPLSLSVTSITLVWLLHFAKNWGSPA
;
A
#
# COMPACT_ATOMS: atom_id res chain seq x y z
N MET A 1 16.45 -1.57 -27.98
CA MET A 1 15.80 -2.08 -29.19
C MET A 1 14.38 -2.58 -28.93
N ASP A 2 14.09 -3.19 -27.78
CA ASP A 2 12.80 -3.87 -27.51
C ASP A 2 11.57 -2.96 -27.42
N ARG A 3 11.75 -1.64 -27.39
CA ARG A 3 10.64 -0.66 -27.44
C ARG A 3 10.32 -0.17 -28.85
N LEU A 4 11.14 -0.53 -29.83
CA LEU A 4 10.92 -0.16 -31.23
C LEU A 4 9.99 -1.16 -31.88
N THR A 5 9.15 -0.68 -32.79
CA THR A 5 8.36 -1.57 -33.66
C THR A 5 9.28 -2.44 -34.52
N PRO A 6 8.81 -3.58 -35.04
CA PRO A 6 9.63 -4.44 -35.90
C PRO A 6 10.25 -3.69 -37.09
N ALA A 7 9.52 -2.78 -37.72
CA ALA A 7 10.01 -1.99 -38.84
C ALA A 7 11.13 -1.02 -38.42
N GLU A 8 10.94 -0.29 -37.32
CA GLU A 8 11.96 0.61 -36.76
C GLU A 8 13.21 -0.16 -36.33
N ALA A 9 13.03 -1.31 -35.67
CA ALA A 9 14.14 -2.14 -35.23
C ALA A 9 14.99 -2.63 -36.42
N PHE A 10 14.34 -3.02 -37.51
CA PHE A 10 15.01 -3.41 -38.74
C PHE A 10 15.76 -2.23 -39.39
N GLN A 11 15.15 -1.04 -39.42
CA GLN A 11 15.81 0.17 -39.93
C GLN A 11 17.04 0.54 -39.11
N VAL A 12 16.96 0.51 -37.79
CA VAL A 12 18.11 0.78 -36.90
C VAL A 12 19.23 -0.24 -37.16
N LEU A 13 18.92 -1.52 -37.32
CA LEU A 13 19.93 -2.53 -37.68
C LEU A 13 20.63 -2.23 -39.01
N ARG A 14 19.86 -1.83 -40.03
CA ARG A 14 20.42 -1.44 -41.33
C ARG A 14 21.30 -0.20 -41.21
N LEU A 15 20.90 0.77 -40.38
CA LEU A 15 21.66 1.98 -40.14
C LEU A 15 22.96 1.67 -39.41
N VAL A 16 22.92 0.89 -38.33
CA VAL A 16 24.14 0.45 -37.63
C VAL A 16 25.06 -0.27 -38.61
N LYS A 17 24.55 -1.20 -39.42
CA LYS A 17 25.36 -1.90 -40.43
C LYS A 17 26.00 -0.94 -41.45
N ALA A 18 25.29 0.09 -41.89
CA ALA A 18 25.77 1.03 -42.91
C ALA A 18 26.71 2.11 -42.36
N VAL A 19 26.61 2.43 -41.06
CA VAL A 19 27.23 3.60 -40.43
C VAL A 19 28.29 3.20 -39.37
N ALA A 20 28.38 1.91 -39.01
CA ALA A 20 29.28 1.43 -37.95
C ALA A 20 30.79 1.63 -38.21
N ASP A 21 31.21 1.98 -39.43
CA ASP A 21 32.62 2.15 -39.79
C ASP A 21 33.18 3.57 -39.52
N PHE A 22 32.49 4.41 -38.74
CA PHE A 22 33.04 5.72 -38.38
C PHE A 22 34.25 5.59 -37.42
N PRO A 23 35.39 6.22 -37.75
CA PRO A 23 36.56 6.17 -36.88
C PRO A 23 36.27 6.80 -35.51
N ARG A 24 36.80 6.17 -34.46
CA ARG A 24 36.63 6.58 -33.04
C ARG A 24 35.18 6.61 -32.54
N THR A 25 34.28 5.87 -33.19
CA THR A 25 32.89 5.71 -32.74
C THR A 25 32.62 4.26 -32.36
N SER A 26 31.91 4.03 -31.25
CA SER A 26 31.47 2.69 -30.84
C SER A 26 29.98 2.70 -30.56
N PHE A 27 29.26 1.74 -31.12
CA PHE A 27 27.82 1.60 -30.95
C PHE A 27 27.52 0.55 -29.88
N LEU A 28 26.81 0.95 -28.83
CA LEU A 28 26.30 0.04 -27.80
C LEU A 28 24.81 -0.21 -28.04
N LEU A 29 24.44 -1.48 -28.18
CA LEU A 29 23.05 -1.90 -28.45
C LEU A 29 22.54 -2.78 -27.31
N ALA A 30 21.40 -2.41 -26.73
CA ALA A 30 20.64 -3.24 -25.81
C ALA A 30 19.42 -3.83 -26.53
N PHE A 31 19.34 -5.16 -26.61
CA PHE A 31 18.30 -5.87 -27.35
C PHE A 31 18.05 -7.27 -26.78
N ASP A 32 16.83 -7.78 -26.93
CA ASP A 32 16.50 -9.19 -26.78
C ASP A 32 16.85 -9.96 -28.08
N PRO A 33 17.74 -10.98 -28.02
CA PRO A 33 18.10 -11.79 -29.19
C PRO A 33 16.92 -12.45 -29.89
N ASN A 34 15.92 -12.92 -29.14
CA ASN A 34 14.76 -13.62 -29.69
C ASN A 34 13.84 -12.64 -30.42
N TYR A 35 13.59 -11.47 -29.81
CA TYR A 35 12.84 -10.41 -30.45
C TYR A 35 13.50 -9.99 -31.76
N LEU A 36 14.81 -9.72 -31.75
CA LEU A 36 15.53 -9.26 -32.92
C LEU A 36 15.57 -10.30 -34.05
N THR A 37 15.71 -11.58 -33.69
CA THR A 37 15.63 -12.68 -34.67
C THR A 37 14.26 -12.71 -35.34
N SER A 38 13.17 -12.60 -34.56
CA SER A 38 11.81 -12.57 -35.10
C SER A 38 11.55 -11.39 -36.04
N VAL A 39 12.20 -10.24 -35.79
CA VAL A 39 12.13 -9.07 -36.67
C VAL A 39 12.85 -9.33 -37.99
N LEU A 40 14.01 -9.95 -37.96
CA LEU A 40 14.79 -10.29 -39.16
C LEU A 40 14.08 -11.37 -39.99
N ASP A 41 13.51 -12.38 -39.36
CA ASP A 41 12.73 -13.43 -40.03
C ASP A 41 11.52 -12.85 -40.77
N LYS A 42 10.81 -11.89 -40.14
CA LYS A 42 9.68 -11.17 -40.77
C LYS A 42 10.07 -10.28 -41.94
N ASN A 43 11.35 -9.98 -42.13
CA ASN A 43 11.88 -9.19 -43.24
C ASN A 43 12.65 -10.09 -44.24
N ASP A 44 12.32 -11.38 -44.30
CA ASP A 44 12.87 -12.36 -45.24
C ASP A 44 14.40 -12.51 -45.18
N ILE A 45 15.01 -12.22 -44.03
CA ILE A 45 16.44 -12.45 -43.82
C ILE A 45 16.67 -13.92 -43.52
N ILE A 46 17.38 -14.60 -44.43
CA ILE A 46 17.78 -16.00 -44.25
C ILE A 46 18.86 -16.08 -43.15
N ASN A 47 18.76 -17.08 -42.28
CA ASN A 47 19.65 -17.31 -41.14
C ASN A 47 19.76 -16.08 -40.20
N SER A 48 18.62 -15.52 -39.78
CA SER A 48 18.53 -14.35 -38.91
C SER A 48 19.43 -14.38 -37.68
N HIS A 49 19.57 -15.54 -37.03
CA HIS A 49 20.46 -15.72 -35.87
C HIS A 49 21.94 -15.43 -36.22
N GLU A 50 22.43 -15.93 -37.35
CA GLU A 50 23.79 -15.66 -37.84
C GLU A 50 23.91 -14.24 -38.38
N TYR A 51 22.85 -13.70 -38.98
CA TYR A 51 22.83 -12.34 -39.50
C TYR A 51 23.14 -11.31 -38.41
N ILE A 52 22.63 -11.51 -37.19
CA ILE A 52 22.93 -10.62 -36.05
C ILE A 52 24.43 -10.61 -35.75
N ASN A 53 25.15 -11.73 -35.88
CA ASN A 53 26.61 -11.80 -35.66
C ASN A 53 27.41 -10.98 -36.68
N LYS A 54 26.83 -10.67 -37.85
CA LYS A 54 27.47 -9.81 -38.86
C LYS A 54 27.43 -8.33 -38.50
N ILE A 55 26.48 -7.93 -37.66
CA ILE A 55 26.29 -6.53 -37.23
C ILE A 55 26.91 -6.33 -35.84
N ILE A 56 26.74 -7.30 -34.95
CA ILE A 56 27.13 -7.21 -33.54
C ILE A 56 28.42 -8.00 -33.34
N GLN A 57 29.54 -7.27 -33.30
CA GLN A 57 30.89 -7.83 -33.20
C GLN A 57 31.13 -8.52 -31.85
N LEU A 58 30.62 -7.94 -30.76
CA LEU A 58 30.76 -8.49 -29.41
C LEU A 58 29.38 -8.56 -28.75
N ARG A 59 29.00 -9.75 -28.28
CA ARG A 59 27.82 -9.96 -27.45
C ARG A 59 28.24 -10.14 -25.99
N VAL A 60 27.77 -9.24 -25.14
CA VAL A 60 27.95 -9.35 -23.69
C VAL A 60 26.59 -9.73 -23.08
N PRO A 61 26.39 -11.00 -22.67
CA PRO A 61 25.17 -11.37 -21.98
C PRO A 61 25.12 -10.67 -20.61
N LEU A 62 23.91 -10.34 -20.14
CA LEU A 62 23.74 -9.81 -18.80
C LEU A 62 24.10 -10.90 -17.78
N PRO A 63 24.99 -10.63 -16.82
CA PRO A 63 25.32 -11.60 -15.78
C PRO A 63 24.10 -11.85 -14.89
N VAL A 64 24.01 -13.06 -14.37
CA VAL A 64 23.03 -13.40 -13.34
C VAL A 64 23.48 -12.73 -12.04
N ILE A 65 22.56 -12.05 -11.35
CA ILE A 65 22.83 -11.49 -10.03
C ILE A 65 22.76 -12.60 -8.99
N SER A 66 23.73 -12.63 -8.06
CA SER A 66 23.67 -13.55 -6.92
C SER A 66 22.61 -13.12 -5.91
N GLU A 67 22.19 -14.04 -5.04
CA GLU A 67 21.30 -13.72 -3.92
C GLU A 67 21.93 -12.65 -3.00
N THR A 68 23.24 -12.73 -2.75
CA THR A 68 23.97 -11.72 -1.97
C THR A 68 23.91 -10.35 -2.63
N GLY A 69 24.14 -10.25 -3.94
CA GLY A 69 24.06 -8.98 -4.66
C GLY A 69 22.63 -8.42 -4.71
N MET A 70 21.61 -9.27 -4.69
CA MET A 70 20.21 -8.82 -4.57
C MET A 70 19.93 -8.23 -3.18
N ASN A 71 20.44 -8.87 -2.12
CA ASN A 71 20.30 -8.36 -0.76
C ASN A 71 21.04 -7.03 -0.59
N GLU A 72 22.29 -6.93 -1.06
CA GLU A 72 23.05 -5.67 -1.04
C GLU A 72 22.31 -4.54 -1.77
N LEU A 73 21.67 -4.85 -2.91
CA LEU A 73 20.86 -3.89 -3.64
C LEU A 73 19.60 -3.48 -2.86
N ALA A 74 18.96 -4.42 -2.16
CA ALA A 74 17.80 -4.13 -1.33
C ALA A 74 18.16 -3.30 -0.09
N ASP A 75 19.28 -3.63 0.55
CA ASP A 75 19.84 -2.88 1.69
C ASP A 75 20.16 -1.45 1.26
N PHE A 76 20.80 -1.26 0.10
CA PHE A 76 21.04 0.06 -0.47
C PHE A 76 19.75 0.85 -0.70
N GLU A 77 18.68 0.21 -1.22
CA GLU A 77 17.39 0.88 -1.38
C GLU A 77 16.76 1.25 -0.03
N LEU A 78 16.78 0.35 0.97
CA LEU A 78 16.26 0.62 2.31
C LEU A 78 17.04 1.75 2.99
N GLU A 79 18.37 1.76 2.90
CA GLU A 79 19.22 2.84 3.39
C GLU A 79 18.91 4.17 2.70
N SER A 80 18.59 4.15 1.40
CA SER A 80 18.18 5.36 0.68
C SER A 80 16.85 5.95 1.18
N LEU A 81 16.01 5.12 1.81
CA LEU A 81 14.75 5.55 2.45
C LEU A 81 14.96 5.99 3.92
N ASN A 82 16.05 5.56 4.57
CA ASN A 82 16.37 5.82 5.99
C ASN A 82 16.70 7.29 6.35
N GLN A 83 16.55 8.26 5.44
CA GLN A 83 16.53 9.67 5.86
C GLN A 83 15.33 10.00 6.77
N ILE A 84 14.37 9.08 6.82
CA ILE A 84 13.15 9.10 7.63
C ILE A 84 13.26 7.98 8.67
N ASN A 85 12.79 8.20 9.90
CA ASN A 85 12.70 7.16 10.93
C ASN A 85 11.61 6.12 10.57
N LEU A 86 11.90 5.21 9.63
CA LEU A 86 10.91 4.36 8.96
C LEU A 86 10.09 3.50 9.92
N THR A 87 10.72 2.88 10.91
CA THR A 87 10.12 1.83 11.76
C THR A 87 10.01 2.22 13.24
N GLN A 88 10.33 3.48 13.60
CA GLN A 88 10.32 3.91 15.00
C GLN A 88 8.95 4.40 15.48
N HIS A 89 8.01 4.61 14.56
CA HIS A 89 6.69 5.18 14.86
C HIS A 89 5.73 4.17 15.52
N PHE A 90 5.93 2.87 15.27
CA PHE A 90 5.00 1.82 15.67
C PHE A 90 5.71 0.65 16.35
N GLU A 91 5.02 -0.02 17.26
CA GLU A 91 5.57 -1.19 17.95
C GLU A 91 5.87 -2.34 16.98
N GLN A 92 7.01 -3.00 17.22
CA GLN A 92 7.43 -4.21 16.50
C GLN A 92 7.58 -4.06 14.97
N ASP A 93 7.62 -2.83 14.44
CA ASP A 93 7.60 -2.59 13.00
C ASP A 93 8.91 -3.06 12.33
N GLN A 94 10.05 -2.87 13.00
CA GLN A 94 11.36 -3.33 12.55
C GLN A 94 11.43 -4.86 12.48
N GLU A 95 11.00 -5.56 13.53
CA GLU A 95 11.01 -7.02 13.59
C GLU A 95 10.07 -7.62 12.56
N ARG A 96 8.88 -7.02 12.40
CA ARG A 96 7.92 -7.43 11.37
C ARG A 96 8.44 -7.18 9.97
N LEU A 97 9.09 -6.05 9.71
CA LEU A 97 9.74 -5.77 8.43
C LEU A 97 10.78 -6.84 8.11
N SER A 98 11.65 -7.17 9.07
CA SER A 98 12.67 -8.21 8.90
C SER A 98 12.05 -9.57 8.56
N TRP A 99 10.98 -9.94 9.26
CA TRP A 99 10.22 -11.17 8.95
C TRP A 99 9.65 -11.17 7.54
N ILE A 100 8.95 -10.10 7.16
CA ILE A 100 8.31 -9.99 5.84
C ILE A 100 9.37 -10.02 4.73
N TYR A 101 10.51 -9.36 4.96
CA TYR A 101 11.64 -9.38 4.05
C TYR A 101 12.14 -10.81 3.83
N HIS A 102 12.45 -11.51 4.93
CA HIS A 102 13.06 -12.84 4.87
C HIS A 102 12.10 -13.96 4.48
N MET A 103 10.80 -13.84 4.76
CA MET A 103 9.81 -14.87 4.42
C MET A 103 9.21 -14.69 3.03
N TYR A 104 9.05 -13.44 2.57
CA TYR A 104 8.31 -13.16 1.33
C TYR A 104 9.15 -12.42 0.30
N PHE A 105 9.70 -11.25 0.65
CA PHE A 105 10.33 -10.36 -0.32
C PHE A 105 11.46 -11.04 -1.09
N LYS A 106 12.41 -11.66 -0.39
CA LYS A 106 13.58 -12.31 -1.01
C LYS A 106 13.22 -13.46 -1.96
N HIS A 107 12.05 -14.07 -1.78
CA HIS A 107 11.59 -15.19 -2.60
C HIS A 107 10.67 -14.74 -3.75
N LEU A 108 9.93 -13.65 -3.56
CA LEU A 108 9.05 -13.07 -4.56
C LEU A 108 9.80 -12.23 -5.58
N ILE A 109 10.77 -11.42 -5.14
CA ILE A 109 11.57 -10.53 -6.00
C ILE A 109 12.79 -11.27 -6.54
N LYS A 110 12.83 -11.53 -7.85
CA LYS A 110 13.83 -12.42 -8.47
C LYS A 110 14.85 -11.69 -9.32
N ASN A 111 14.64 -10.41 -9.62
CA ASN A 111 15.58 -9.62 -10.43
C ASN A 111 15.63 -8.13 -10.01
N PRO A 112 16.71 -7.40 -10.37
CA PRO A 112 16.90 -6.00 -9.95
C PRO A 112 15.80 -5.06 -10.44
N ARG A 113 15.21 -5.35 -11.61
CA ARG A 113 14.14 -4.52 -12.17
C ARG A 113 12.88 -4.60 -11.31
N GLU A 114 12.54 -5.78 -10.82
CA GLU A 114 11.41 -5.97 -9.90
C GLU A 114 11.66 -5.30 -8.56
N LEU A 115 12.88 -5.44 -8.01
CA LEU A 115 13.30 -4.77 -6.79
C LEU A 115 13.12 -3.26 -6.91
N LYS A 116 13.70 -2.64 -7.95
CA LYS A 116 13.55 -1.20 -8.21
C LYS A 116 12.09 -0.78 -8.38
N ARG A 117 11.25 -1.59 -9.04
CA ARG A 117 9.82 -1.29 -9.18
C ARG A 117 9.11 -1.26 -7.83
N CYS A 118 9.40 -2.22 -6.95
CA CYS A 118 8.83 -2.29 -5.61
C CYS A 118 9.24 -1.07 -4.77
N PHE A 119 10.53 -0.75 -4.73
CA PHE A 119 11.03 0.41 -3.97
C PHE A 119 10.58 1.76 -4.52
N ASN A 120 10.44 1.91 -5.85
CA ASN A 120 9.88 3.12 -6.44
C ASN A 120 8.41 3.31 -6.05
N HIS A 121 7.62 2.24 -6.05
CA HIS A 121 6.23 2.29 -5.59
C HIS A 121 6.17 2.65 -4.09
N LEU A 122 7.00 2.01 -3.28
CA LEU A 122 7.08 2.26 -1.85
C LEU A 122 7.49 3.70 -1.54
N ARG A 123 8.51 4.25 -2.21
CA ARG A 123 8.97 5.63 -2.03
C ARG A 123 7.83 6.63 -2.29
N PHE A 124 7.09 6.43 -3.38
CA PHE A 124 5.96 7.29 -3.73
C PHE A 124 4.87 7.28 -2.65
N ILE A 125 4.60 6.12 -2.04
CA ILE A 125 3.63 6.01 -0.95
C ILE A 125 4.15 6.66 0.33
N LEU A 126 5.40 6.38 0.72
CA LEU A 126 5.99 6.88 1.96
C LEU A 126 6.01 8.40 2.05
N GLU A 127 6.34 9.09 0.94
CA GLU A 127 6.36 10.56 0.88
C GLU A 127 5.02 11.21 1.27
N GLN A 128 3.92 10.46 1.25
CA GLN A 128 2.58 11.00 1.44
C GLN A 128 1.91 10.64 2.76
N ILE A 129 2.25 9.50 3.35
CA ILE A 129 1.57 8.95 4.54
C ILE A 129 2.55 8.53 5.65
N GLU A 130 3.73 9.15 5.68
CA GLU A 130 4.75 8.95 6.71
C GLU A 130 4.15 9.04 8.13
N GLY A 131 4.47 8.04 8.96
CA GLY A 131 4.03 7.98 10.35
C GLY A 131 2.55 7.66 10.57
N GLN A 132 1.75 7.43 9.51
CA GLN A 132 0.32 7.09 9.62
C GLN A 132 0.03 5.61 9.42
N VAL A 133 0.94 4.86 8.81
CA VAL A 133 0.81 3.41 8.60
C VAL A 133 2.17 2.79 8.86
N CYS A 134 2.20 1.61 9.47
CA CYS A 134 3.45 0.95 9.77
C CYS A 134 4.20 0.58 8.49
N PHE A 135 5.52 0.75 8.51
CA PHE A 135 6.35 0.60 7.33
C PHE A 135 6.31 -0.83 6.79
N ALA A 136 6.28 -1.84 7.66
CA ALA A 136 6.21 -3.23 7.25
C ALA A 136 4.95 -3.56 6.42
N ASP A 137 3.80 -2.94 6.73
CA ASP A 137 2.57 -3.18 5.98
C ASP A 137 2.55 -2.38 4.66
N LEU A 138 3.12 -1.17 4.63
CA LEU A 138 3.31 -0.42 3.38
C LEU A 138 4.28 -1.13 2.42
N PHE A 139 5.35 -1.70 2.97
CA PHE A 139 6.29 -2.55 2.24
C PHE A 139 5.55 -3.75 1.63
N SER A 140 4.72 -4.42 2.43
CA SER A 140 3.90 -5.57 1.99
C SER A 140 2.91 -5.20 0.89
N LEU A 141 2.17 -4.10 1.05
CA LEU A 141 1.26 -3.59 0.01
C LEU A 141 2.02 -3.24 -1.27
N SER A 142 3.24 -2.72 -1.17
CA SER A 142 4.08 -2.42 -2.34
C SER A 142 4.56 -3.68 -3.07
N ILE A 143 4.86 -4.76 -2.33
CA ILE A 143 5.13 -6.08 -2.91
C ILE A 143 3.88 -6.55 -3.67
N ILE A 144 2.70 -6.51 -3.04
CA ILE A 144 1.45 -6.97 -3.66
C ILE A 144 1.12 -6.12 -4.89
N ALA A 145 1.23 -4.80 -4.83
CA ALA A 145 0.99 -3.90 -5.96
C ALA A 145 1.87 -4.22 -7.17
N THR A 146 3.15 -4.52 -6.94
CA THR A 146 4.10 -4.73 -8.03
C THR A 146 4.16 -6.17 -8.54
N LYS A 147 3.86 -7.17 -7.69
CA LYS A 147 3.89 -8.60 -8.02
C LYS A 147 2.54 -9.21 -8.32
N ALA A 148 1.50 -8.73 -7.67
CA ALA A 148 0.15 -9.28 -7.72
C ALA A 148 -0.89 -8.18 -7.85
N ASN A 149 -0.76 -7.33 -8.88
CA ASN A 149 -1.62 -6.17 -9.08
C ASN A 149 -3.12 -6.51 -9.10
N SER A 150 -3.50 -7.68 -9.63
CA SER A 150 -4.88 -8.15 -9.61
C SER A 150 -5.46 -8.28 -8.19
N ILE A 151 -4.64 -8.72 -7.24
CA ILE A 151 -5.01 -8.79 -5.83
C ILE A 151 -4.99 -7.41 -5.19
N TYR A 152 -3.96 -6.60 -5.49
CA TYR A 152 -3.87 -5.23 -4.98
C TYR A 152 -5.13 -4.41 -5.32
N GLU A 153 -5.58 -4.47 -6.58
CA GLU A 153 -6.81 -3.80 -7.02
C GLU A 153 -8.05 -4.40 -6.36
N HIS A 154 -8.09 -5.72 -6.11
CA HIS A 154 -9.19 -6.32 -5.36
C HIS A 154 -9.24 -5.85 -3.89
N ILE A 155 -8.09 -5.64 -3.22
CA ILE A 155 -8.06 -5.08 -1.86
C ILE A 155 -8.64 -3.66 -1.85
N LYS A 156 -8.32 -2.85 -2.87
CA LYS A 156 -8.85 -1.48 -3.00
C LYS A 156 -10.37 -1.46 -3.24
N CYS A 157 -10.85 -2.26 -4.19
CA CYS A 157 -12.26 -2.26 -4.58
C CYS A 157 -13.16 -2.99 -3.60
N THR A 158 -12.63 -3.99 -2.91
CA THR A 158 -13.39 -4.89 -2.02
C THR A 158 -12.65 -5.08 -0.68
N PRO A 159 -12.47 -4.01 0.12
CA PRO A 159 -11.75 -4.11 1.39
C PRO A 159 -12.43 -5.09 2.36
N GLU A 160 -13.76 -5.24 2.31
CA GLU A 160 -14.49 -6.19 3.16
C GLU A 160 -14.04 -7.64 3.00
N ALA A 161 -13.45 -8.00 1.85
CA ALA A 161 -12.89 -9.32 1.61
C ALA A 161 -11.64 -9.61 2.46
N TYR A 162 -11.04 -8.60 3.08
CA TYR A 162 -9.78 -8.71 3.83
C TYR A 162 -9.94 -8.27 5.29
N ILE A 163 -10.62 -7.15 5.53
CA ILE A 163 -10.84 -6.58 6.87
C ILE A 163 -12.24 -6.85 7.43
N GLY A 164 -13.14 -7.49 6.66
CA GLY A 164 -14.50 -7.83 7.09
C GLY A 164 -15.43 -6.63 7.33
N LYS A 165 -15.01 -5.43 6.90
CA LYS A 165 -15.74 -4.15 7.03
C LYS A 165 -15.61 -3.34 5.74
N ARG A 166 -16.63 -2.53 5.44
CA ARG A 166 -16.60 -1.52 4.38
C ARG A 166 -16.07 -0.19 4.93
N PHE A 167 -15.47 0.63 4.07
CA PHE A 167 -15.03 1.98 4.46
C PHE A 167 -16.19 2.94 4.76
N GLU A 168 -17.31 2.81 4.03
CA GLU A 168 -18.37 3.83 4.03
C GLU A 168 -19.56 3.51 4.95
N ASN A 169 -19.68 2.28 5.43
CA ASN A 169 -20.90 1.80 6.09
C ASN A 169 -20.68 1.65 7.60
N ASP A 170 -21.04 2.70 8.36
CA ASP A 170 -21.20 2.70 9.83
C ASP A 170 -22.49 1.98 10.27
N GLY A 171 -23.28 1.46 9.33
CA GLY A 171 -24.43 0.61 9.63
C GLY A 171 -23.99 -0.63 10.41
N LEU A 172 -24.74 -0.96 11.46
CA LEU A 172 -24.63 -2.19 12.24
C LEU A 172 -24.45 -3.39 11.30
N MET A 173 -23.21 -3.83 11.08
CA MET A 173 -22.97 -5.11 10.44
C MET A 173 -23.51 -6.17 11.40
N ILE A 174 -24.66 -6.74 11.06
CA ILE A 174 -25.31 -7.82 11.82
C ILE A 174 -24.41 -9.07 11.77
N GLU A 175 -23.60 -9.20 10.71
CA GLU A 175 -22.71 -10.32 10.47
C GLU A 175 -21.33 -10.10 11.10
N LYS A 176 -20.73 -11.18 11.62
CA LYS A 176 -19.37 -11.14 12.16
C LYS A 176 -18.38 -10.91 11.02
N ALA A 177 -17.35 -10.09 11.26
CA ALA A 177 -16.29 -9.81 10.28
C ALA A 177 -15.66 -11.08 9.68
N SER A 178 -15.52 -12.14 10.48
CA SER A 178 -15.03 -13.46 10.04
C SER A 178 -15.91 -14.10 8.97
N ASP A 179 -17.23 -13.92 9.05
CA ASP A 179 -18.19 -14.55 8.14
C ASP A 179 -18.22 -13.81 6.80
N VAL A 180 -18.11 -12.47 6.85
CA VAL A 180 -17.94 -11.63 5.66
C VAL A 180 -16.68 -12.05 4.89
N VAL A 181 -15.54 -12.14 5.57
CA VAL A 181 -14.25 -12.53 4.94
C VAL A 181 -14.32 -13.94 4.32
N LYS A 182 -15.04 -14.88 4.94
CA LYS A 182 -15.24 -16.23 4.39
C LYS A 182 -16.04 -16.23 3.08
N LYS A 183 -17.03 -15.36 2.91
CA LYS A 183 -17.83 -15.28 1.67
C LYS A 183 -16.97 -14.99 0.44
N PHE A 184 -15.90 -14.22 0.60
CA PHE A 184 -14.98 -13.83 -0.49
C PHE A 184 -13.81 -14.82 -0.69
N GLU A 185 -13.80 -15.96 -0.02
CA GLU A 185 -12.72 -16.95 -0.16
C GLU A 185 -12.59 -17.47 -1.60
N GLY A 186 -13.71 -17.71 -2.28
CA GLY A 186 -13.73 -18.11 -3.68
C GLY A 186 -13.07 -17.09 -4.61
N ASP A 187 -13.39 -15.81 -4.44
CA ASP A 187 -12.84 -14.73 -5.27
C ASP A 187 -11.33 -14.59 -5.08
N ARG A 188 -10.86 -14.63 -3.82
CA ARG A 188 -9.42 -14.60 -3.52
C ARG A 188 -8.69 -15.81 -4.13
N ASN A 189 -9.25 -17.01 -4.00
CA ASN A 189 -8.67 -18.23 -4.55
C ASN A 189 -8.62 -18.20 -6.09
N ASN A 190 -9.63 -17.63 -6.75
CA ASN A 190 -9.64 -17.44 -8.20
C ASN A 190 -8.52 -16.50 -8.65
N LEU A 191 -8.33 -15.37 -7.95
CA LEU A 191 -7.23 -14.43 -8.23
C LEU A 191 -5.85 -15.06 -8.00
N LEU A 192 -5.72 -15.86 -6.95
CA LEU A 192 -4.50 -16.62 -6.66
C LEU A 192 -4.23 -17.72 -7.70
N GLY A 193 -5.28 -18.17 -8.41
CA GLY A 193 -5.24 -19.17 -9.46
C GLY A 193 -4.31 -18.86 -10.63
N SER A 194 -4.07 -17.57 -10.94
CA SER A 194 -3.20 -17.16 -12.06
C SER A 194 -1.71 -17.31 -11.78
N PHE A 195 -1.32 -17.47 -10.51
CA PHE A 195 0.08 -17.58 -10.11
C PHE A 195 0.53 -19.05 -10.04
N ASN A 196 1.83 -19.29 -10.24
CA ASN A 196 2.44 -20.59 -10.03
C ASN A 196 2.34 -21.02 -8.55
N SER A 197 2.53 -22.30 -8.26
CA SER A 197 2.34 -22.86 -6.91
C SER A 197 3.21 -22.19 -5.84
N SER A 198 4.46 -21.85 -6.16
CA SER A 198 5.39 -21.23 -5.22
C SER A 198 5.01 -19.78 -4.91
N ASP A 199 4.81 -18.96 -5.94
CA ASP A 199 4.45 -17.54 -5.77
C ASP A 199 3.05 -17.42 -5.15
N ARG A 200 2.11 -18.32 -5.48
CA ARG A 200 0.79 -18.39 -4.86
C ARG A 200 0.87 -18.57 -3.35
N ALA A 201 1.69 -19.51 -2.87
CA ALA A 201 1.85 -19.77 -1.45
C ALA A 201 2.46 -18.56 -0.72
N LEU A 202 3.49 -17.94 -1.31
CA LEU A 202 4.14 -16.76 -0.76
C LEU A 202 3.20 -15.54 -0.70
N ILE A 203 2.48 -15.27 -1.80
CA ILE A 203 1.51 -14.16 -1.85
C ILE A 203 0.37 -14.40 -0.87
N SER A 204 -0.16 -15.62 -0.80
CA SER A 204 -1.21 -15.97 0.16
C SER A 204 -0.73 -15.82 1.61
N GLY A 205 0.50 -16.24 1.91
CA GLY A 205 1.10 -16.07 3.24
C GLY A 205 1.27 -14.60 3.60
N LEU A 206 1.81 -13.79 2.69
CA LEU A 206 1.97 -12.36 2.88
C LEU A 206 0.64 -11.66 3.18
N ILE A 207 -0.39 -11.97 2.38
CA ILE A 207 -1.75 -11.41 2.56
C ILE A 207 -2.34 -11.81 3.91
N SER A 208 -2.19 -13.08 4.31
CA SER A 208 -2.64 -13.56 5.62
C SER A 208 -1.90 -12.92 6.80
N ASP A 209 -0.62 -12.57 6.62
CA ASP A 209 0.16 -11.87 7.64
C ASP A 209 -0.26 -10.41 7.80
N ILE A 210 -0.62 -9.71 6.72
CA ILE A 210 -1.13 -8.32 6.80
C ILE A 210 -2.62 -8.23 7.18
N PHE A 211 -3.41 -9.28 6.91
CA PHE A 211 -4.83 -9.34 7.25
C PHE A 211 -5.12 -10.56 8.13
N PRO A 212 -5.05 -10.42 9.47
CA PRO A 212 -5.17 -11.54 10.41
C PRO A 212 -6.49 -12.32 10.31
N LEU A 213 -7.57 -11.70 9.83
CA LEU A 213 -8.87 -12.37 9.65
C LEU A 213 -8.84 -13.49 8.60
N LEU A 214 -7.84 -13.51 7.73
CA LEU A 214 -7.64 -14.55 6.73
C LEU A 214 -6.92 -15.77 7.29
N ASN A 215 -6.25 -15.62 8.43
CA ASN A 215 -5.46 -16.69 9.01
C ASN A 215 -6.37 -17.65 9.79
N SER A 216 -6.60 -18.84 9.21
CA SER A 216 -7.40 -19.90 9.83
C SER A 216 -6.78 -20.46 11.11
N ASN A 217 -5.46 -20.32 11.28
CA ASN A 217 -4.71 -20.95 12.36
C ASN A 217 -4.59 -20.04 13.60
N GLY A 218 -5.09 -18.79 13.53
CA GLY A 218 -5.15 -17.87 14.66
C GLY A 218 -3.81 -17.34 15.17
N TYR A 219 -2.69 -17.72 14.55
CA TYR A 219 -1.35 -17.31 14.96
C TYR A 219 -0.72 -16.38 13.92
N SER A 220 -0.44 -15.14 14.33
CA SER A 220 0.38 -14.18 13.58
C SER A 220 1.63 -13.87 14.40
N HIS A 221 2.81 -13.97 13.78
CA HIS A 221 4.10 -13.78 14.47
C HIS A 221 4.24 -12.42 15.18
N TYR A 222 3.53 -11.40 14.68
CA TYR A 222 3.56 -10.03 15.20
C TYR A 222 2.13 -9.51 15.40
N SER A 223 1.29 -10.33 16.03
CA SER A 223 -0.07 -9.93 16.42
C SER A 223 -0.02 -8.81 17.44
N VAL A 224 -0.84 -7.79 17.23
CA VAL A 224 -0.98 -6.63 18.13
C VAL A 224 -2.38 -6.63 18.72
N SER A 225 -2.52 -6.08 19.93
CA SER A 225 -3.82 -5.97 20.62
C SER A 225 -4.71 -4.91 19.97
N ASP A 226 -4.11 -3.79 19.55
CA ASP A 226 -4.77 -2.70 18.82
C ASP A 226 -4.04 -2.45 17.49
N GLY A 227 -4.67 -2.91 16.40
CA GLY A 227 -4.14 -2.71 15.06
C GLY A 227 -4.10 -1.25 14.63
N ASP A 228 -4.99 -0.39 15.12
CA ASP A 228 -4.97 1.03 14.76
C ASP A 228 -3.81 1.75 15.47
N ALA A 229 -3.62 1.49 16.76
CA ALA A 229 -2.48 2.05 17.51
C ALA A 229 -1.13 1.62 16.92
N ALA A 230 -1.01 0.36 16.48
CA ALA A 230 0.19 -0.18 15.82
C ALA A 230 0.30 0.16 14.33
N GLY A 231 -0.60 0.99 13.77
CA GLY A 231 -0.53 1.45 12.37
C GLY A 231 -0.79 0.36 11.33
N ARG A 232 -1.45 -0.74 11.70
CA ARG A 232 -1.67 -1.92 10.83
C ARG A 232 -2.76 -1.67 9.80
N VAL A 233 -2.52 -2.12 8.57
CA VAL A 233 -3.51 -2.02 7.47
C VAL A 233 -4.69 -3.00 7.65
N SER A 234 -4.66 -3.88 8.64
CA SER A 234 -5.83 -4.64 9.06
C SER A 234 -6.93 -3.76 9.67
N SER A 235 -6.57 -2.56 10.15
CA SER A 235 -7.53 -1.57 10.64
C SER A 235 -8.12 -0.80 9.45
N PRO A 236 -9.46 -0.66 9.35
CA PRO A 236 -10.11 0.00 8.22
C PRO A 236 -9.58 1.40 7.94
N GLN A 237 -9.32 2.18 8.99
CA GLN A 237 -8.82 3.56 8.86
C GLN A 237 -7.41 3.60 8.26
N ARG A 238 -6.51 2.73 8.74
CA ARG A 238 -5.13 2.62 8.24
C ARG A 238 -5.08 2.14 6.80
N LEU A 239 -5.91 1.16 6.45
CA LEU A 239 -6.06 0.71 5.07
C LEU A 239 -6.57 1.82 4.15
N TYR A 240 -7.55 2.58 4.63
CA TYR A 240 -8.12 3.70 3.90
C TYR A 240 -7.06 4.78 3.63
N VAL A 241 -6.29 5.16 4.64
CA VAL A 241 -5.14 6.08 4.50
C VAL A 241 -4.10 5.53 3.52
N ALA A 242 -3.76 4.24 3.62
CA ALA A 242 -2.77 3.59 2.76
C ALA A 242 -3.10 3.71 1.26
N PHE A 243 -4.38 3.77 0.90
CA PHE A 243 -4.81 3.86 -0.51
C PHE A 243 -5.09 5.27 -1.02
N HIS A 244 -5.29 6.26 -0.14
CA HIS A 244 -5.76 7.57 -0.57
C HIS A 244 -4.67 8.62 -0.79
N TYR A 245 -3.38 8.28 -0.62
CA TYR A 245 -2.24 9.13 -1.02
C TYR A 245 -2.21 10.54 -0.35
N LYS A 246 -3.20 10.85 0.50
CA LYS A 246 -3.44 12.03 1.32
C LYS A 246 -4.48 11.64 2.38
N THR A 247 -4.54 12.43 3.46
CA THR A 247 -5.67 12.33 4.40
C THR A 247 -6.96 12.68 3.66
N PRO A 248 -7.95 11.78 3.59
CA PRO A 248 -9.18 12.03 2.83
C PRO A 248 -10.04 13.11 3.48
N ILE A 249 -10.89 13.77 2.68
CA ILE A 249 -11.87 14.74 3.18
C ILE A 249 -12.76 14.04 4.22
N GLY A 250 -12.91 14.64 5.40
CA GLY A 250 -13.62 14.03 6.54
C GLY A 250 -12.72 13.30 7.56
N HIS A 251 -11.40 13.25 7.34
CA HIS A 251 -10.41 12.72 8.26
C HIS A 251 -9.36 13.79 8.60
N ILE A 252 -8.74 13.69 9.78
CA ILE A 252 -7.64 14.58 10.20
C ILE A 252 -6.33 13.79 10.07
N SER A 253 -5.18 14.42 9.83
CA SER A 253 -3.91 13.68 9.78
C SER A 253 -3.43 13.36 11.20
N ASP A 254 -2.69 12.26 11.39
CA ASP A 254 -2.12 11.95 12.70
C ASP A 254 -1.20 13.05 13.24
N LYS A 255 -0.50 13.74 12.34
CA LYS A 255 0.30 14.92 12.68
C LYS A 255 -0.58 16.00 13.34
N ASN A 256 -1.69 16.37 12.69
CA ASN A 256 -2.58 17.40 13.21
C ASN A 256 -3.23 16.98 14.54
N ILE A 257 -3.51 15.68 14.75
CA ILE A 257 -3.97 15.20 16.06
C ILE A 257 -2.88 15.36 17.12
N LEU A 258 -1.64 14.95 16.82
CA LEU A 258 -0.56 15.04 17.78
C LEU A 258 -0.29 16.50 18.16
N GLU A 259 -0.28 17.41 17.19
CA GLU A 259 -0.18 18.85 17.43
C GLU A 259 -1.36 19.36 18.30
N PHE A 260 -2.58 18.86 18.07
CA PHE A 260 -3.76 19.15 18.89
C PHE A 260 -3.64 18.62 20.33
N ILE A 261 -3.16 17.38 20.51
CA ILE A 261 -2.95 16.73 21.81
C ILE A 261 -1.88 17.50 22.59
N ASN A 262 -0.73 17.76 21.96
CA ASN A 262 0.41 18.47 22.55
C ASN A 262 0.10 19.95 22.85
N GLY A 263 -0.97 20.50 22.25
CA GLY A 263 -1.37 21.89 22.44
C GLY A 263 -0.51 22.87 21.64
N GLU A 264 0.13 22.40 20.58
CA GLU A 264 0.93 23.21 19.65
C GLU A 264 0.06 24.09 18.76
N VAL A 265 -1.23 23.76 18.64
CA VAL A 265 -2.25 24.55 17.94
C VAL A 265 -3.30 25.05 18.93
N ASP A 266 -3.81 26.25 18.71
CA ASP A 266 -4.98 26.73 19.44
C ASP A 266 -6.20 25.85 19.10
N ARG A 267 -6.57 25.01 20.07
CA ARG A 267 -7.56 23.94 19.89
C ARG A 267 -8.94 24.46 19.46
N ILE A 268 -9.33 25.67 19.90
CA ILE A 268 -10.62 26.26 19.56
C ILE A 268 -10.61 26.74 18.10
N SER A 269 -9.57 27.46 17.66
CA SER A 269 -9.44 27.85 16.26
C SER A 269 -9.32 26.63 15.34
N PHE A 270 -8.55 25.61 15.72
CA PHE A 270 -8.43 24.35 14.97
C PHE A 270 -9.78 23.66 14.75
N ILE A 271 -10.59 23.50 15.81
CA ILE A 271 -11.93 22.91 15.70
C ILE A 271 -12.86 23.78 14.83
N ASN A 272 -12.78 25.11 14.97
CA ASN A 272 -13.58 26.03 14.18
C ASN A 272 -13.17 26.06 12.69
N GLU A 273 -11.90 25.85 12.38
CA GLU A 273 -11.38 25.74 11.02
C GLU A 273 -11.85 24.42 10.38
N LEU A 274 -11.76 23.32 11.11
CA LEU A 274 -12.32 22.02 10.69
C LEU A 274 -13.83 22.08 10.43
N LEU A 275 -14.58 22.86 11.22
CA LEU A 275 -16.01 23.11 11.02
C LEU A 275 -16.31 23.93 9.76
N LYS A 276 -15.44 24.89 9.42
CA LYS A 276 -15.60 25.76 8.25
C LYS A 276 -15.24 25.04 6.95
N GLU A 277 -14.19 24.22 6.95
CA GLU A 277 -13.77 23.46 5.77
C GLU A 277 -14.75 22.31 5.43
N ASN A 278 -15.50 21.80 6.42
CA ASN A 278 -16.36 20.63 6.27
C ASN A 278 -17.85 20.95 6.54
N ALA A 279 -18.38 22.05 6.01
CA ALA A 279 -19.70 22.57 6.35
C ALA A 279 -20.92 21.66 6.00
N ASP A 280 -20.71 20.56 5.25
CA ASP A 280 -21.72 19.53 4.98
C ASP A 280 -21.49 18.27 5.85
N GLU A 281 -22.29 17.20 5.69
CA GLU A 281 -22.14 15.87 6.34
C GLU A 281 -20.70 15.41 6.76
N PRO A 282 -19.61 15.69 6.00
CA PRO A 282 -18.22 15.47 6.42
C PRO A 282 -17.80 16.02 7.80
N SER A 283 -18.42 17.07 8.35
CA SER A 283 -18.08 17.59 9.69
C SER A 283 -18.26 16.52 10.78
N PHE A 284 -19.35 15.75 10.72
CA PHE A 284 -19.62 14.68 11.68
C PHE A 284 -18.57 13.57 11.61
N ARG A 285 -18.20 13.15 10.39
CA ARG A 285 -17.15 12.13 10.17
C ARG A 285 -15.83 12.58 10.77
N THR A 286 -15.46 13.84 10.55
CA THR A 286 -14.25 14.44 11.11
C THR A 286 -14.22 14.40 12.64
N TYR A 287 -15.34 14.72 13.31
CA TYR A 287 -15.44 14.66 14.77
C TYR A 287 -15.42 13.24 15.32
N PHE A 288 -16.19 12.34 14.71
CA PHE A 288 -16.24 10.96 15.13
C PHE A 288 -14.86 10.31 14.96
N TRP A 289 -14.16 10.65 13.88
CA TRP A 289 -12.80 10.22 13.63
C TRP A 289 -11.82 10.77 14.68
N LEU A 290 -11.87 12.08 14.98
CA LEU A 290 -11.06 12.68 16.06
C LEU A 290 -11.35 12.02 17.41
N PHE A 291 -12.62 11.73 17.70
CA PHE A 291 -13.04 11.05 18.91
C PHE A 291 -12.43 9.65 19.01
N GLN A 292 -12.63 8.83 17.98
CA GLN A 292 -12.08 7.46 17.92
C GLN A 292 -10.56 7.47 18.10
N ARG A 293 -9.86 8.42 17.47
CA ARG A 293 -8.42 8.46 17.58
C ARG A 293 -7.93 8.94 18.96
N LEU A 294 -8.56 9.96 19.53
CA LEU A 294 -8.23 10.40 20.90
C LEU A 294 -8.50 9.30 21.92
N THR A 295 -9.53 8.47 21.71
CA THR A 295 -9.75 7.29 22.55
C THR A 295 -8.68 6.21 22.35
N ALA A 296 -8.26 5.94 21.11
CA ALA A 296 -7.21 4.95 20.81
C ALA A 296 -5.84 5.35 21.39
N ILE A 297 -5.53 6.65 21.44
CA ILE A 297 -4.27 7.19 21.98
C ILE A 297 -4.38 7.47 23.51
N GLY A 298 -5.55 7.25 24.13
CA GLY A 298 -5.73 7.37 25.59
C GLY A 298 -5.95 8.81 26.10
N HIS A 299 -6.34 9.75 25.24
CA HIS A 299 -6.57 11.17 25.57
C HIS A 299 -8.07 11.55 25.53
N SER A 300 -8.96 10.67 26.00
CA SER A 300 -10.42 10.93 26.04
C SER A 300 -10.82 12.17 26.85
N ASP A 301 -10.00 12.57 27.82
CA ASP A 301 -10.27 13.68 28.73
C ASP A 301 -10.25 15.05 28.03
N LEU A 302 -9.47 15.17 26.93
CA LEU A 302 -9.43 16.38 26.13
C LEU A 302 -10.79 16.68 25.52
N LEU A 303 -11.55 15.66 25.08
CA LEU A 303 -12.90 15.84 24.50
C LEU A 303 -13.92 16.28 25.53
N LEU A 304 -13.85 15.75 26.76
CA LEU A 304 -14.73 16.12 27.87
C LEU A 304 -14.57 17.61 28.26
N SER A 305 -13.34 18.14 28.15
CA SER A 305 -13.07 19.56 28.43
C SER A 305 -13.70 20.53 27.41
N PHE A 306 -13.96 20.07 26.18
CA PHE A 306 -14.58 20.87 25.12
C PHE A 306 -16.10 20.73 25.07
N ALA A 307 -16.65 19.56 25.39
CA ALA A 307 -18.10 19.35 25.49
C ALA A 307 -18.76 20.30 26.52
N GLY A 308 -18.02 20.81 27.50
CA GLY A 308 -18.49 21.81 28.46
C GLY A 308 -18.36 23.27 28.03
N ARG A 309 -17.73 23.60 26.88
CA ARG A 309 -17.47 24.98 26.43
C ARG A 309 -18.10 25.35 25.10
N SER A 310 -18.48 24.39 24.27
CA SER A 310 -19.32 24.66 23.09
C SER A 310 -20.80 24.73 23.49
N SER A 311 -21.57 25.58 22.82
CA SER A 311 -23.04 25.55 22.86
C SER A 311 -23.55 24.29 22.15
N TRP A 312 -23.25 23.13 22.71
CA TRP A 312 -23.67 21.80 22.26
C TRP A 312 -24.61 21.21 23.31
N PRO A 313 -25.71 20.54 22.90
CA PRO A 313 -26.62 19.92 23.84
C PRO A 313 -26.09 18.53 24.22
N LEU A 314 -25.12 18.46 25.14
CA LEU A 314 -24.77 17.21 25.80
C LEU A 314 -25.06 17.34 27.30
N PRO A 315 -25.84 16.42 27.90
CA PRO A 315 -26.06 16.43 29.33
C PRO A 315 -24.74 16.10 30.05
N LEU A 316 -24.18 17.10 30.73
CA LEU A 316 -23.01 17.01 31.60
C LEU A 316 -23.30 16.10 32.79
N SER A 317 -23.10 14.77 32.68
CA SER A 317 -22.89 13.84 33.83
C SER A 317 -22.80 12.36 33.46
N LEU A 318 -22.26 11.99 32.30
CA LEU A 318 -22.34 10.59 31.83
C LEU A 318 -20.97 10.04 31.39
N SER A 319 -20.69 8.80 31.79
CA SER A 319 -19.47 8.04 31.44
C SER A 319 -19.28 7.92 29.93
N VAL A 320 -18.07 7.60 29.47
CA VAL A 320 -17.72 7.45 28.03
C VAL A 320 -18.67 6.46 27.29
N THR A 321 -19.13 5.42 27.98
CA THR A 321 -20.15 4.45 27.51
C THR A 321 -21.57 5.02 27.42
N SER A 322 -21.85 6.05 28.20
CA SER A 322 -23.14 6.71 28.26
C SER A 322 -23.24 7.88 27.26
N ILE A 323 -22.12 8.52 26.91
CA ILE A 323 -22.06 9.51 25.82
C ILE A 323 -22.35 8.83 24.48
N THR A 324 -21.78 7.64 24.24
CA THR A 324 -22.07 6.80 23.07
C THR A 324 -23.53 6.34 23.03
N LEU A 325 -24.14 6.02 24.18
CA LEU A 325 -25.55 5.65 24.27
C LEU A 325 -26.51 6.83 24.04
N VAL A 326 -26.22 8.01 24.60
CA VAL A 326 -26.99 9.24 24.36
C VAL A 326 -26.84 9.70 22.90
N TRP A 327 -25.68 9.48 22.29
CA TRP A 327 -25.42 9.67 20.86
C TRP A 327 -26.24 8.73 19.98
N LEU A 328 -26.26 7.43 20.31
CA LEU A 328 -27.09 6.42 19.63
C LEU A 328 -28.59 6.73 19.76
N LEU A 329 -29.03 7.24 20.91
CA LEU A 329 -30.42 7.64 21.15
C LEU A 329 -30.80 8.92 20.38
N HIS A 330 -29.87 9.88 20.23
CA HIS A 330 -30.11 11.05 19.39
C HIS A 330 -30.16 10.68 17.90
N PHE A 331 -29.35 9.71 17.46
CA PHE A 331 -29.37 9.14 16.11
C PHE A 331 -30.68 8.39 15.82
N ALA A 332 -31.15 7.56 16.76
CA ALA A 332 -32.43 6.85 16.64
C ALA A 332 -33.65 7.79 16.54
N LYS A 333 -33.58 8.98 17.17
CA LYS A 333 -34.67 9.96 17.16
C LYS A 333 -34.77 10.76 15.87
N ASN A 334 -33.65 10.96 15.16
CA ASN A 334 -33.59 11.75 13.92
C ASN A 334 -33.69 10.89 12.64
N TRP A 335 -33.57 9.57 12.73
CA TRP A 335 -33.74 8.63 11.61
C TRP A 335 -35.06 7.84 11.66
N GLY A 336 -35.93 8.18 12.61
CA GLY A 336 -37.26 7.58 12.78
C GLY A 336 -38.41 8.52 12.43
N SER A 337 -38.46 9.01 11.19
CA SER A 337 -39.74 9.47 10.60
C SER A 337 -39.68 9.36 9.09
N PRO A 338 -40.50 8.49 8.47
CA PRO A 338 -40.73 8.55 7.04
C PRO A 338 -41.70 9.71 6.74
N ALA A 339 -41.31 10.58 5.83
CA ALA A 339 -42.22 11.36 5.00
C ALA A 339 -41.61 11.51 3.61
#